data_AF-A0A969KWD6-F1
#
_entry.id   AF-A0A969KWD6-F1
#
_cell.length_a   1.000
_cell.length_b   1.000
_cell.length_c   1.000
_cell.angle_alpha   90.00
_cell.angle_beta   90.00
_cell.angle_gamma   90.00
#
_symmetry.space_group_name_H-M   'P 1'
#
loop_
_entity.id
_entity.type
_entity.pdbx_description
1 polymer ?
#
loop_
_entity_poly.entity_id
_entity_poly.type
_entity_poly.pdbx_seq_one_letter_code
_entity_poly.pdbx_strand_id
1 'polypeptide(L)'
;LIEGELKKEIIKEQLNREANKIGYSIRLVSTVPDLKPIKLRTEGFKFESSEIFATKQNSVKIKLGIDIRGKIENLEPIKDILNDPQNDVETLIAREVVDSIKRVLHRVEPADFYAQEGLIYYLNDYSSKEAIKDKISKAVEECLKQRFGASSLQITLQALNTELLDLINELTGEAFHDFEILVASVRDAGEPIRFTGSFQINGVAKDKWDAFASCKPSVEGVKAFLQNQLRYWFRSLSTETLNYATTKDLLKLLGDANTLASKDIINSFGLLVSIHRFESSDTELKKVQRRLQLTSGMKELEEADEQIQDDARLRLIERTISSNEMESLNQELESVRKQLDDLSTQAGNEKRKKELEQRNSVLRDKLFDLCEANRKKAANTVKQKMELSIKQPTEESDFDALVKETNTSLANSKSPSELQGNQRVLPTDDQVIDV
;
A
#
# COMPACT_ATOMS: atom_id res chain seq x y z
N LEU A 1 32.12 40.09 -25.28
CA LEU A 1 33.44 40.74 -25.09
C LEU A 1 33.60 41.95 -26.00
N ILE A 2 33.52 41.79 -27.33
CA ILE A 2 33.62 42.88 -28.32
C ILE A 2 32.63 44.04 -28.06
N GLU A 3 31.38 43.73 -27.73
CA GLU A 3 30.34 44.74 -27.44
C GLU A 3 30.59 45.56 -26.16
N GLY A 4 31.30 44.98 -25.19
CA GLY A 4 31.63 45.64 -23.93
C GLY A 4 32.82 46.60 -24.06
N GLU A 5 33.78 46.28 -24.93
CA GLU A 5 34.91 47.15 -25.23
C GLU A 5 34.48 48.39 -26.03
N LEU A 6 33.62 48.21 -27.04
CA LEU A 6 33.04 49.31 -27.82
C LEU A 6 32.28 50.32 -26.94
N LYS A 7 31.49 49.85 -25.98
CA LYS A 7 30.76 50.74 -25.04
C LYS A 7 31.73 51.52 -24.14
N LYS A 8 32.84 50.92 -23.70
CA LYS A 8 33.85 51.60 -22.87
C LYS A 8 34.57 52.71 -23.64
N GLU A 9 34.87 52.52 -24.93
CA GLU A 9 35.52 53.54 -25.75
C GLU A 9 34.62 54.74 -26.02
N ILE A 10 33.33 54.50 -26.32
CA ILE A 10 32.36 55.58 -26.55
C ILE A 10 32.19 56.44 -25.29
N ILE A 11 32.11 55.81 -24.12
CA ILE A 11 32.01 56.51 -22.83
C ILE A 11 33.27 57.34 -22.58
N LYS A 12 34.47 56.79 -22.85
CA LYS A 12 35.74 57.52 -22.69
C LYS A 12 35.81 58.75 -23.60
N GLU A 13 35.37 58.63 -24.84
CA GLU A 13 35.37 59.76 -25.77
C GLU A 13 34.40 60.86 -25.33
N GLN A 14 33.18 60.50 -24.92
CA GLN A 14 32.20 61.47 -24.45
C GLN A 14 32.68 62.20 -23.19
N LEU A 15 33.25 61.46 -22.23
CA LEU A 15 33.79 62.03 -20.99
C LEU A 15 34.95 63.00 -21.27
N ASN A 16 35.86 62.65 -22.17
CA ASN A 16 36.96 63.53 -22.58
C ASN A 16 36.47 64.77 -23.32
N ARG A 17 35.46 64.65 -24.18
CA ARG A 17 34.88 65.80 -24.87
C ARG A 17 34.25 66.79 -23.89
N GLU A 18 33.48 66.32 -22.92
CA GLU A 18 32.84 67.19 -21.93
C GLU A 18 33.87 67.82 -20.97
N ALA A 19 34.89 67.08 -20.54
CA ALA A 19 35.94 67.63 -19.68
C ALA A 19 36.77 68.71 -20.38
N ASN A 20 37.11 68.49 -21.66
CA ASN A 20 37.84 69.48 -22.47
C ASN A 20 37.05 70.79 -22.64
N LYS A 21 35.71 70.74 -22.69
CA LYS A 21 34.88 71.96 -22.74
C LYS A 21 35.02 72.84 -21.50
N ILE A 22 35.39 72.26 -20.36
CA ILE A 22 35.56 72.96 -19.08
C ILE A 22 37.06 73.27 -18.82
N GLY A 23 37.94 73.00 -19.79
CA GLY A 23 39.38 73.27 -19.68
C GLY A 23 40.17 72.25 -18.86
N TYR A 24 39.58 71.08 -18.54
CA TYR A 24 40.24 70.00 -17.82
C TYR A 24 40.56 68.84 -18.76
N SER A 25 41.76 68.26 -18.64
CA SER A 25 42.11 67.01 -19.31
C SER A 25 41.96 65.83 -18.35
N ILE A 26 41.08 64.87 -18.65
CA ILE A 26 40.97 63.65 -17.86
C ILE A 26 42.11 62.71 -18.25
N ARG A 27 43.11 62.56 -17.36
CA ARG A 27 44.06 61.46 -17.43
C ARG A 27 43.56 60.37 -16.48
N LEU A 28 43.13 59.23 -17.03
CA LEU A 28 42.72 58.08 -16.23
C LEU A 28 43.99 57.48 -15.59
N VAL A 29 44.28 57.82 -14.33
CA VAL A 29 45.53 57.40 -13.65
C VAL A 29 45.48 55.95 -13.18
N SER A 30 44.30 55.35 -13.01
CA SER A 30 44.19 53.90 -12.80
C SER A 30 43.27 53.28 -13.84
N THR A 31 43.88 52.54 -14.76
CA THR A 31 43.21 51.38 -15.34
C THR A 31 43.47 50.24 -14.38
N VAL A 32 42.42 49.62 -13.82
CA VAL A 32 42.59 48.32 -13.17
C VAL A 32 42.98 47.37 -14.30
N PRO A 33 44.21 46.84 -14.31
CA PRO A 33 44.66 46.04 -15.42
C PRO A 33 43.81 44.76 -15.44
N ASP A 34 43.34 44.36 -16.62
CA ASP A 34 42.54 43.15 -16.81
C ASP A 34 43.43 41.90 -16.71
N LEU A 35 43.96 41.69 -15.52
CA LEU A 35 44.82 40.57 -15.20
C LEU A 35 43.95 39.45 -14.62
N LYS A 36 44.05 38.25 -15.19
CA LYS A 36 43.38 37.03 -14.68
C LYS A 36 43.47 36.87 -13.14
N PRO A 37 44.62 37.11 -12.47
CA PRO A 37 44.71 37.03 -11.01
C PRO A 37 43.79 38.02 -10.25
N ILE A 38 43.55 39.21 -10.82
CA ILE A 38 42.69 40.23 -10.20
C ILE A 38 41.22 39.80 -10.32
N LYS A 39 40.83 39.22 -11.47
CA LYS A 39 39.48 38.67 -11.69
C LYS A 39 39.13 37.57 -10.69
N LEU A 40 40.05 36.65 -10.38
CA LEU A 40 39.85 35.58 -9.39
C LEU A 40 39.55 36.11 -7.97
N ARG A 41 40.03 37.31 -7.65
CA ARG A 41 39.79 37.98 -6.37
C ARG A 41 38.51 38.82 -6.37
N THR A 42 38.23 39.57 -7.44
CA THR A 42 37.10 40.51 -7.49
C THR A 42 35.80 39.84 -7.95
N GLU A 43 35.85 39.15 -9.08
CA GLU A 43 34.73 38.49 -9.73
C GLU A 43 34.55 37.06 -9.20
N GLY A 44 35.65 36.41 -8.82
CA GLY A 44 35.68 35.05 -8.33
C GLY A 44 35.98 34.04 -9.44
N PHE A 45 35.76 32.77 -9.13
CA PHE A 45 35.78 31.68 -10.09
C PHE A 45 34.42 30.98 -10.12
N LYS A 46 34.10 30.40 -11.28
CA LYS A 46 32.90 29.61 -11.51
C LYS A 46 33.30 28.33 -12.21
N PHE A 47 32.86 27.20 -11.66
CA PHE A 47 33.03 25.89 -12.23
C PHE A 47 31.67 25.22 -12.38
N GLU A 48 31.25 25.01 -13.62
CA GLU A 48 30.06 24.24 -13.95
C GLU A 48 30.46 23.05 -14.80
N SER A 49 30.15 21.84 -14.34
CA SER A 49 30.43 20.62 -15.09
C SER A 49 29.36 19.57 -14.84
N SER A 50 29.23 18.64 -15.78
CA SER A 50 28.42 17.44 -15.64
C SER A 50 29.31 16.24 -15.93
N GLU A 51 29.60 15.46 -14.89
CA GLU A 51 30.53 14.33 -14.99
C GLU A 51 29.93 13.03 -14.49
N ILE A 52 30.52 11.94 -14.99
CA ILE A 52 30.13 10.58 -14.66
C ILE A 52 31.20 10.00 -13.73
N PHE A 53 30.77 9.62 -12.53
CA PHE A 53 31.63 9.08 -11.49
C PHE A 53 31.31 7.62 -11.25
N ALA A 54 32.35 6.81 -11.05
CA ALA A 54 32.19 5.47 -10.52
C ALA A 54 31.93 5.53 -9.01
N THR A 55 31.07 4.65 -8.53
CA THR A 55 30.87 4.41 -7.11
C THR A 55 31.93 3.44 -6.58
N LYS A 56 31.77 2.91 -5.36
CA LYS A 56 32.58 1.78 -4.86
C LYS A 56 32.53 0.56 -5.79
N GLN A 57 31.42 0.39 -6.50
CA GLN A 57 31.24 -0.60 -7.55
C GLN A 57 31.49 0.05 -8.91
N ASN A 58 32.62 -0.29 -9.56
CA ASN A 58 33.05 0.36 -10.80
C ASN A 58 32.06 0.22 -11.96
N SER A 59 31.24 -0.83 -11.96
CA SER A 59 30.17 -1.07 -12.94
C SER A 59 29.07 -0.03 -12.85
N VAL A 60 28.87 0.55 -11.66
CA VAL A 60 27.78 1.48 -11.37
C VAL A 60 28.31 2.90 -11.39
N LYS A 61 27.79 3.64 -12.36
CA LYS A 61 28.17 5.01 -12.64
C LYS A 61 27.01 5.94 -12.33
N ILE A 62 27.33 7.04 -11.67
CA ILE A 62 26.39 8.10 -11.33
C ILE A 62 26.78 9.37 -12.10
N LYS A 63 25.79 10.12 -12.55
CA LYS A 63 26.01 11.39 -13.22
C LYS A 63 25.67 12.52 -12.26
N LEU A 64 26.61 13.44 -12.05
CA LEU A 64 26.45 14.58 -11.16
C LEU A 64 26.64 15.87 -11.95
N GLY A 65 25.68 16.79 -11.80
CA GLY A 65 25.83 18.20 -12.13
C GLY A 65 26.49 18.92 -10.95
N ILE A 66 27.53 19.68 -11.25
CA ILE A 66 28.37 20.37 -10.27
C ILE A 66 28.34 21.85 -10.65
N ASP A 67 27.88 22.73 -9.75
CA ASP A 67 28.03 24.20 -9.84
C ASP A 67 28.76 24.68 -8.59
N ILE A 68 29.97 25.18 -8.77
CA ILE A 68 30.80 25.73 -7.71
C ILE A 68 31.14 27.17 -8.04
N ARG A 69 30.91 28.03 -7.07
CA ARG A 69 31.27 29.45 -7.13
C ARG A 69 32.09 29.80 -5.91
N GLY A 70 33.11 30.63 -6.09
CA GLY A 70 33.97 31.03 -4.99
C GLY A 70 34.83 32.22 -5.35
N LYS A 71 35.61 32.70 -4.39
CA LYS A 71 36.60 33.76 -4.58
C LYS A 71 37.94 33.31 -4.04
N ILE A 72 39.02 33.86 -4.57
CA ILE A 72 40.35 33.65 -4.01
C ILE A 72 40.84 35.00 -3.50
N GLU A 73 40.60 35.25 -2.20
CA GLU A 73 41.00 36.52 -1.58
C GLU A 73 42.52 36.61 -1.40
N ASN A 74 43.14 35.49 -1.04
CA ASN A 74 44.59 35.39 -0.87
C ASN A 74 45.22 34.62 -2.04
N LEU A 75 46.02 35.32 -2.85
CA LEU A 75 46.70 34.73 -4.01
C LEU A 75 48.06 34.11 -3.64
N GLU A 76 48.58 34.32 -2.43
CA GLU A 76 49.89 33.80 -2.01
C GLU A 76 49.97 32.25 -2.13
N PRO A 77 48.94 31.47 -1.75
CA PRO A 77 48.97 30.00 -1.89
C PRO A 77 49.11 29.50 -3.33
N ILE A 78 48.73 30.32 -4.31
CA ILE A 78 48.70 29.95 -5.73
C ILE A 78 49.74 30.72 -6.56
N LYS A 79 50.66 31.44 -5.91
CA LYS A 79 51.65 32.29 -6.57
C LYS A 79 52.51 31.53 -7.57
N ASP A 80 52.93 30.32 -7.22
CA ASP A 80 53.74 29.46 -8.10
C ASP A 80 52.95 29.02 -9.33
N ILE A 81 51.63 28.81 -9.17
CA ILE A 81 50.72 28.43 -10.25
C ILE A 81 50.46 29.62 -11.17
N LEU A 82 50.30 30.82 -10.61
CA LEU A 82 50.05 32.06 -11.36
C LEU A 82 51.25 32.52 -12.20
N ASN A 83 52.47 32.16 -11.77
CA ASN A 83 53.71 32.54 -12.44
C ASN A 83 54.09 31.62 -13.61
N ASP A 84 53.46 30.45 -13.72
CA ASP A 84 53.70 29.50 -14.82
C ASP A 84 52.73 29.78 -15.98
N PRO A 85 53.20 30.17 -17.17
CA PRO A 85 52.36 30.46 -18.33
C PRO A 85 51.55 29.26 -18.83
N GLN A 86 51.93 28.03 -18.49
CA GLN A 86 51.24 26.82 -18.92
C GLN A 86 50.10 26.40 -17.99
N ASN A 87 50.05 26.95 -16.78
CA ASN A 87 49.04 26.60 -15.80
C ASN A 87 47.84 27.53 -15.89
N ASP A 88 46.67 26.94 -16.18
CA ASP A 88 45.41 27.63 -16.06
C ASP A 88 44.74 27.28 -14.72
N VAL A 89 44.62 28.28 -13.84
CA VAL A 89 44.12 28.10 -12.47
C VAL A 89 42.70 27.53 -12.46
N GLU A 90 41.85 27.97 -13.39
CA GLU A 90 40.47 27.46 -13.53
C GLU A 90 40.46 25.97 -13.90
N THR A 91 41.31 25.56 -14.85
CA THR A 91 41.49 24.16 -15.23
C THR A 91 42.02 23.31 -14.06
N LEU A 92 42.93 23.85 -13.25
CA LEU A 92 43.45 23.15 -12.07
C LEU A 92 42.39 23.02 -10.96
N ILE A 93 41.61 24.06 -10.72
CA ILE A 93 40.46 24.01 -9.79
C ILE A 93 39.47 22.93 -10.24
N ALA A 94 39.09 22.94 -11.52
CA ALA A 94 38.18 21.95 -12.10
C ALA A 94 38.67 20.52 -11.85
N ARG A 95 39.95 20.25 -12.14
CA ARG A 95 40.57 18.94 -11.93
C ARG A 95 40.53 18.52 -10.46
N GLU A 96 40.89 19.40 -9.54
CA GLU A 96 40.93 19.08 -8.12
C GLU A 96 39.54 18.85 -7.52
N VAL A 97 38.53 19.58 -7.99
CA VAL A 97 37.13 19.33 -7.64
C VAL A 97 36.73 17.92 -8.08
N VAL A 98 36.93 17.59 -9.35
CA VAL A 98 36.59 16.28 -9.92
C VAL A 98 37.31 15.14 -9.19
N ASP A 99 38.60 15.29 -8.94
CA ASP A 99 39.40 14.29 -8.24
C ASP A 99 38.97 14.12 -6.77
N SER A 100 38.49 15.19 -6.12
CA SER A 100 37.96 15.14 -4.75
C SER A 100 36.61 14.44 -4.70
N ILE A 101 35.70 14.77 -5.62
CA ILE A 101 34.39 14.11 -5.75
C ILE A 101 34.59 12.61 -6.02
N LYS A 102 35.48 12.28 -6.95
CA LYS A 102 35.82 10.89 -7.30
C LYS A 102 36.32 10.09 -6.09
N ARG A 103 37.21 10.68 -5.28
CA ARG A 103 37.74 10.04 -4.06
C ARG A 103 36.64 9.71 -3.04
N VAL A 104 35.66 10.59 -2.88
CA VAL A 104 34.52 10.34 -1.98
C VAL A 104 33.63 9.24 -2.55
N LEU A 105 33.22 9.35 -3.81
CA LEU A 105 32.25 8.44 -4.44
C LEU A 105 32.77 7.01 -4.61
N HIS A 106 34.08 6.83 -4.83
CA HIS A 106 34.71 5.50 -4.86
C HIS A 106 34.60 4.74 -3.52
N ARG A 107 34.17 5.39 -2.43
CA ARG A 107 33.94 4.75 -1.11
C ARG A 107 32.46 4.59 -0.79
N VAL A 108 31.57 5.12 -1.63
CA VAL A 108 30.12 5.11 -1.43
C VAL A 108 29.52 3.89 -2.12
N GLU A 109 28.69 3.14 -1.39
CA GLU A 109 27.89 2.05 -1.98
C GLU A 109 26.81 2.64 -2.89
N PRO A 110 26.56 2.05 -4.08
CA PRO A 110 25.48 2.49 -4.97
C PRO A 110 24.14 2.62 -4.26
N ALA A 111 23.77 1.61 -3.47
CA ALA A 111 22.50 1.56 -2.76
C ALA A 111 22.32 2.79 -1.84
N ASP A 112 23.37 3.19 -1.12
CA ASP A 112 23.33 4.33 -0.22
C ASP A 112 23.16 5.66 -1.00
N PHE A 113 23.76 5.78 -2.19
CA PHE A 113 23.59 6.94 -3.06
C PHE A 113 22.16 7.07 -3.59
N TYR A 114 21.64 6.02 -4.21
CA TYR A 114 20.30 6.06 -4.81
C TYR A 114 19.18 6.11 -3.75
N ALA A 115 19.40 5.55 -2.55
CA ALA A 115 18.45 5.66 -1.44
C ALA A 115 18.33 7.10 -0.91
N GLN A 116 19.47 7.77 -0.66
CA GLN A 116 19.47 9.13 -0.09
C GLN A 116 18.91 10.18 -1.04
N GLU A 117 19.03 9.97 -2.35
CA GLU A 117 18.44 10.84 -3.36
C GLU A 117 16.93 10.60 -3.55
N GLY A 118 16.32 9.70 -2.76
CA GLY A 118 14.89 9.40 -2.83
C GLY A 118 14.49 8.63 -4.09
N LEU A 119 15.46 8.03 -4.78
CA LEU A 119 15.24 7.35 -6.05
C LEU A 119 14.83 5.88 -5.88
N ILE A 120 15.14 5.27 -4.73
CA ILE A 120 14.76 3.89 -4.40
C ILE A 120 14.34 3.81 -2.93
N TYR A 121 13.13 3.30 -2.70
CA TYR A 121 12.64 3.02 -1.34
C TYR A 121 13.17 1.68 -0.85
N TYR A 122 14.11 1.72 0.09
CA TYR A 122 14.45 0.54 0.88
C TYR A 122 13.60 0.55 2.15
N LEU A 123 12.93 -0.57 2.45
CA LEU A 123 12.02 -0.74 3.59
C LEU A 123 12.68 -0.60 4.97
N ASN A 124 14.02 -0.45 5.07
CA ASN A 124 14.74 -0.41 6.34
C ASN A 124 15.64 0.83 6.49
N ASP A 125 15.32 1.63 7.51
CA ASP A 125 16.22 2.40 8.38
C ASP A 125 17.41 3.13 7.72
N TYR A 126 17.13 4.27 7.08
CA TYR A 126 18.13 5.32 6.84
C TYR A 126 17.90 6.49 7.81
N SER A 127 17.90 6.17 9.10
CA SER A 127 17.98 7.14 10.18
C SER A 127 19.47 7.46 10.47
N SER A 128 19.86 8.74 10.34
CA SER A 128 21.10 9.35 10.88
C SER A 128 22.42 9.39 10.07
N LYS A 129 22.52 8.87 8.84
CA LYS A 129 23.76 9.05 8.06
C LYS A 129 23.81 10.43 7.40
N GLU A 130 24.90 11.17 7.64
CA GLU A 130 25.25 12.40 6.91
C GLU A 130 25.05 12.22 5.40
N ALA A 131 24.34 13.14 4.77
CA ALA A 131 24.00 13.06 3.36
C ALA A 131 25.26 13.01 2.50
N ILE A 132 25.28 12.16 1.47
CA ILE A 132 26.45 12.01 0.58
C ILE A 132 26.81 13.35 -0.06
N LYS A 133 25.81 14.18 -0.40
CA LYS A 133 26.04 15.56 -0.88
C LYS A 133 26.84 16.39 0.11
N ASP A 134 26.55 16.32 1.41
CA ASP A 134 27.28 17.07 2.43
C ASP A 134 28.73 16.58 2.55
N LYS A 135 28.95 15.26 2.46
CA LYS A 135 30.30 14.68 2.46
C LYS A 135 31.13 15.15 1.26
N ILE A 136 30.51 15.18 0.08
CA ILE A 136 31.16 15.66 -1.13
C ILE A 136 31.47 17.16 -1.00
N SER A 137 30.48 17.95 -0.58
CA SER A 137 30.64 19.40 -0.40
C SER A 137 31.77 19.74 0.59
N LYS A 138 31.83 19.06 1.74
CA LYS A 138 32.91 19.24 2.72
C LYS A 138 34.29 18.90 2.14
N ALA A 139 34.40 17.76 1.46
CA ALA A 139 35.68 17.34 0.87
C ALA A 139 36.17 18.32 -0.21
N VAL A 140 35.27 18.83 -1.04
CA VAL A 140 35.58 19.83 -2.07
C VAL A 140 35.93 21.17 -1.42
N GLU A 141 35.18 21.60 -0.42
CA GLU A 141 35.42 22.84 0.32
C GLU A 141 36.79 22.86 0.99
N GLU A 142 37.15 21.77 1.70
CA GLU A 142 38.46 21.60 2.32
C GLU A 142 39.58 21.63 1.28
N CYS A 143 39.42 20.93 0.16
CA CYS A 143 40.40 20.91 -0.92
C CYS A 143 40.65 22.30 -1.51
N LEU A 144 39.58 23.05 -1.80
CA LEU A 144 39.67 24.39 -2.39
C LEU A 144 40.25 25.42 -1.42
N LYS A 145 39.88 25.34 -0.13
CA LYS A 145 40.46 26.20 0.93
C LYS A 145 41.96 25.95 1.12
N GLN A 146 42.37 24.69 1.24
CA GLN A 146 43.75 24.35 1.55
C GLN A 146 44.70 24.62 0.38
N ARG A 147 44.28 24.27 -0.85
CA ARG A 147 45.17 24.32 -2.01
C ARG A 147 45.13 25.65 -2.76
N PHE A 148 43.97 26.31 -2.78
CA PHE A 148 43.77 27.54 -3.55
C PHE A 148 43.47 28.76 -2.69
N GLY A 149 43.33 28.62 -1.36
CA GLY A 149 42.95 29.74 -0.49
C GLY A 149 41.55 30.27 -0.77
N ALA A 150 40.65 29.42 -1.30
CA ALA A 150 39.32 29.83 -1.72
C ALA A 150 38.44 30.23 -0.51
N SER A 151 37.68 31.31 -0.66
CA SER A 151 36.69 31.84 0.27
C SER A 151 35.33 31.97 -0.40
N SER A 152 34.27 32.19 0.40
CA SER A 152 32.90 32.41 -0.09
C SER A 152 32.41 31.31 -1.04
N LEU A 153 32.71 30.05 -0.72
CA LEU A 153 32.37 28.90 -1.55
C LEU A 153 30.86 28.61 -1.48
N GLN A 154 30.25 28.51 -2.65
CA GLN A 154 28.90 27.98 -2.84
C GLN A 154 29.01 26.73 -3.72
N ILE A 155 28.66 25.57 -3.17
CA ILE A 155 28.74 24.28 -3.85
C ILE A 155 27.32 23.74 -4.00
N THR A 156 26.88 23.55 -5.24
CA THR A 156 25.58 22.95 -5.57
C THR A 156 25.83 21.66 -6.33
N LEU A 157 25.25 20.56 -5.85
CA LEU A 157 25.37 19.24 -6.44
C LEU A 157 23.99 18.71 -6.80
N GLN A 158 23.80 18.32 -8.05
CA GLN A 158 22.56 17.76 -8.55
C GLN A 158 22.79 16.37 -9.13
N ALA A 159 22.05 15.37 -8.66
CA ALA A 159 22.00 14.07 -9.32
C ALA A 159 21.29 14.20 -10.67
N LEU A 160 21.91 13.70 -11.72
CA LEU A 160 21.36 13.72 -13.08
C LEU A 160 21.00 12.30 -13.50
N ASN A 161 20.03 12.20 -14.42
CA ASN A 161 19.63 10.91 -14.95
C ASN A 161 20.77 10.19 -15.67
N THR A 162 20.78 8.89 -15.49
CA THR A 162 21.68 7.93 -16.13
C THR A 162 20.81 6.85 -16.76
N GLU A 163 21.33 6.17 -17.79
CA GLU A 163 20.64 5.01 -18.39
C GLU A 163 20.23 3.98 -17.33
N LEU A 164 21.06 3.80 -16.29
CA LEU A 164 20.78 2.89 -15.19
C LEU A 164 19.59 3.36 -14.34
N LEU A 165 19.50 4.67 -14.07
CA LEU A 165 18.39 5.25 -13.33
C LEU A 165 17.10 5.22 -14.13
N ASP A 166 17.17 5.52 -15.43
CA ASP A 166 16.02 5.43 -16.33
C ASP A 166 15.51 3.98 -16.38
N LEU A 167 16.42 3.01 -16.46
CA LEU A 167 16.07 1.58 -16.40
C LEU A 167 15.44 1.19 -15.05
N ILE A 168 15.96 1.68 -13.93
CA ILE A 168 15.36 1.42 -12.61
C ILE A 168 13.95 1.98 -12.57
N ASN A 169 13.75 3.23 -12.96
CA ASN A 169 12.43 3.88 -12.96
C ASN A 169 11.43 3.15 -13.88
N GLU A 170 11.89 2.64 -15.03
CA GLU A 170 11.08 1.82 -15.93
C GLU A 170 10.64 0.51 -15.27
N LEU A 171 11.55 -0.18 -14.59
CA LEU A 171 11.29 -1.46 -13.94
C LEU A 171 10.47 -1.32 -12.65
N THR A 172 10.75 -0.31 -11.83
CA THR A 172 10.12 -0.08 -10.52
C THR A 172 8.88 0.80 -10.58
N GLY A 173 8.36 1.09 -11.77
CA GLY A 173 7.09 1.80 -11.91
C GLY A 173 5.96 1.12 -11.13
N GLU A 174 4.88 1.84 -10.87
CA GLU A 174 3.72 1.36 -10.08
C GLU A 174 2.90 0.24 -10.78
N ALA A 175 3.41 -0.34 -11.87
CA ALA A 175 2.72 -1.36 -12.63
C ALA A 175 2.90 -2.74 -11.99
N PHE A 176 1.78 -3.35 -11.59
CA PHE A 176 1.73 -4.79 -11.39
C PHE A 176 1.79 -5.50 -12.74
N HIS A 177 2.67 -6.48 -12.87
CA HIS A 177 2.84 -7.24 -14.09
C HIS A 177 2.22 -8.63 -13.95
N ASP A 178 1.20 -8.91 -14.75
CA ASP A 178 0.51 -10.20 -14.71
C ASP A 178 1.37 -11.30 -15.35
N PHE A 179 1.29 -12.49 -14.78
CA PHE A 179 1.88 -13.71 -15.31
C PHE A 179 0.92 -14.88 -15.20
N GLU A 180 1.11 -15.85 -16.10
CA GLU A 180 0.37 -17.10 -16.13
C GLU A 180 1.35 -18.27 -16.26
N ILE A 181 1.12 -19.34 -15.50
CA ILE A 181 1.85 -20.60 -15.64
C ILE A 181 0.87 -21.75 -15.76
N LEU A 182 1.19 -22.68 -16.66
CA LEU A 182 0.48 -23.94 -16.84
C LEU A 182 1.35 -25.07 -16.31
N VAL A 183 0.86 -25.78 -15.31
CA VAL A 183 1.57 -26.85 -14.62
C VAL A 183 0.82 -28.16 -14.84
N ALA A 184 1.38 -29.03 -15.68
CA ALA A 184 0.99 -30.43 -15.72
C ALA A 184 1.63 -31.15 -14.52
N SER A 185 0.83 -31.81 -13.69
CA SER A 185 1.35 -32.68 -12.64
C SER A 185 2.11 -33.83 -13.32
N VAL A 186 3.37 -34.02 -12.94
CA VAL A 186 4.20 -35.12 -13.49
C VAL A 186 3.87 -36.44 -12.78
N ARG A 187 3.33 -36.37 -11.56
CA ARG A 187 3.08 -37.55 -10.71
C ARG A 187 1.69 -38.14 -10.93
N ASP A 188 0.72 -37.30 -11.22
CA ASP A 188 -0.67 -37.70 -11.42
C ASP A 188 -1.06 -37.27 -12.84
N ALA A 189 -1.62 -38.18 -13.65
CA ALA A 189 -2.08 -37.91 -15.02
C ALA A 189 -3.32 -36.99 -15.06
N GLY A 190 -3.35 -35.96 -14.21
CA GLY A 190 -4.43 -35.03 -14.02
C GLY A 190 -4.42 -33.87 -15.01
N GLU A 191 -5.53 -33.13 -15.02
CA GLU A 191 -5.70 -31.91 -15.80
C GLU A 191 -4.61 -30.87 -15.43
N PRO A 192 -3.99 -30.19 -16.41
CA PRO A 192 -3.02 -29.14 -16.12
C PRO A 192 -3.67 -28.00 -15.32
N ILE A 193 -3.03 -27.62 -14.22
CA ILE A 193 -3.52 -26.54 -13.37
C ILE A 193 -2.91 -25.23 -13.90
N ARG A 194 -3.79 -24.25 -14.15
CA ARG A 194 -3.40 -22.90 -14.51
C ARG A 194 -3.28 -22.06 -13.25
N PHE A 195 -2.15 -21.38 -13.08
CA PHE A 195 -1.97 -20.37 -12.04
C PHE A 195 -1.77 -19.01 -12.69
N THR A 196 -2.47 -18.02 -12.16
CA THR A 196 -2.33 -16.62 -12.52
C THR A 196 -1.85 -15.84 -11.30
N GLY A 197 -1.11 -14.78 -11.54
CA GLY A 197 -0.61 -13.92 -10.49
C GLY A 197 -0.08 -12.62 -11.07
N SER A 198 0.24 -11.68 -10.19
CA SER A 198 0.95 -10.47 -10.58
C SER A 198 2.26 -10.36 -9.81
N PHE A 199 3.26 -9.69 -10.37
CA PHE A 199 4.49 -9.38 -9.67
C PHE A 199 4.84 -7.90 -9.80
N GLN A 200 5.58 -7.40 -8.84
CA GLN A 200 6.11 -6.04 -8.82
C GLN A 200 7.63 -6.10 -8.60
N ILE A 201 8.36 -5.25 -9.31
CA ILE A 201 9.79 -5.04 -9.07
C ILE A 201 9.92 -3.89 -8.08
N ASN A 202 10.40 -4.20 -6.88
CA ASN A 202 10.49 -3.25 -5.78
C ASN A 202 11.77 -2.41 -5.81
N GLY A 203 12.80 -2.88 -6.52
CA GLY A 203 14.09 -2.19 -6.60
C GLY A 203 15.25 -3.12 -6.90
N VAL A 204 16.45 -2.62 -6.67
CA VAL A 204 17.71 -3.35 -6.83
C VAL A 204 18.18 -3.85 -5.46
N ALA A 205 18.62 -5.10 -5.37
CA ALA A 205 19.16 -5.65 -4.13
C ALA A 205 20.51 -4.99 -3.79
N LYS A 206 20.68 -4.62 -2.52
CA LYS A 206 21.80 -3.81 -2.01
C LYS A 206 23.19 -4.25 -2.45
N ASP A 207 23.42 -5.56 -2.53
CA ASP A 207 24.73 -6.14 -2.83
C ASP A 207 24.81 -6.72 -4.27
N LYS A 208 23.82 -6.43 -5.12
CA LYS A 208 23.72 -7.00 -6.48
C LYS A 208 23.62 -5.95 -7.58
N TRP A 209 24.02 -4.72 -7.27
CA TRP A 209 24.06 -3.60 -8.20
C TRP A 209 24.96 -3.86 -9.43
N ASP A 210 26.10 -4.52 -9.26
CA ASP A 210 26.96 -4.96 -10.37
C ASP A 210 26.25 -5.94 -11.33
N ALA A 211 25.50 -6.90 -10.78
CA ALA A 211 24.74 -7.87 -11.57
C ALA A 211 23.62 -7.18 -12.35
N PHE A 212 22.91 -6.27 -11.70
CA PHE A 212 21.85 -5.46 -12.32
C PHE A 212 22.40 -4.60 -13.48
N ALA A 213 23.48 -3.84 -13.23
CA ALA A 213 24.10 -2.99 -14.24
C ALA A 213 24.63 -3.77 -15.46
N SER A 214 25.11 -5.00 -15.22
CA SER A 214 25.63 -5.87 -16.28
C SER A 214 24.53 -6.55 -17.10
N CYS A 215 23.44 -6.98 -16.45
CA CYS A 215 22.38 -7.74 -17.10
C CYS A 215 21.43 -6.87 -17.93
N LYS A 216 21.21 -5.61 -17.51
CA LYS A 216 20.21 -4.69 -18.11
C LYS A 216 18.84 -5.38 -18.34
N PRO A 217 18.20 -5.87 -17.26
CA PRO A 217 16.98 -6.66 -17.38
C PRO A 217 15.80 -5.85 -17.96
N SER A 218 14.93 -6.51 -18.73
CA SER A 218 13.61 -5.98 -19.09
C SER A 218 12.51 -6.66 -18.27
N VAL A 219 11.35 -6.02 -18.16
CA VAL A 219 10.17 -6.59 -17.47
C VAL A 219 9.79 -7.95 -18.06
N GLU A 220 9.78 -8.08 -19.38
CA GLU A 220 9.46 -9.33 -20.07
C GLU A 220 10.48 -10.42 -19.79
N GLY A 221 11.77 -10.07 -19.68
CA GLY A 221 12.84 -11.00 -19.33
C GLY A 221 12.67 -11.53 -17.90
N VAL A 222 12.36 -10.63 -16.95
CA VAL A 222 12.08 -11.01 -15.56
C VAL A 222 10.82 -11.88 -15.49
N LYS A 223 9.75 -11.51 -16.19
CA LYS A 223 8.51 -12.29 -16.27
C LYS A 223 8.74 -13.69 -16.82
N ALA A 224 9.44 -13.82 -17.94
CA ALA A 224 9.72 -15.10 -18.57
C ALA A 224 10.58 -16.00 -17.65
N PHE A 225 11.58 -15.42 -16.99
CA PHE A 225 12.41 -16.13 -16.02
C PHE A 225 11.59 -16.60 -14.81
N LEU A 226 10.78 -15.71 -14.22
CA LEU A 226 9.87 -16.01 -13.12
C LEU A 226 8.93 -17.16 -13.47
N GLN A 227 8.26 -17.08 -14.63
CA GLN A 227 7.33 -18.11 -15.10
C GLN A 227 8.03 -19.47 -15.26
N ASN A 228 9.27 -19.49 -15.75
CA ASN A 228 10.04 -20.72 -15.90
C ASN A 228 10.44 -21.33 -14.55
N GLN A 229 10.90 -20.50 -13.60
CA GLN A 229 11.28 -20.97 -12.26
C GLN A 229 10.07 -21.49 -11.48
N LEU A 230 8.98 -20.73 -11.47
CA LEU A 230 7.73 -21.18 -10.84
C LEU A 230 7.23 -22.46 -11.52
N ARG A 231 7.21 -22.53 -12.86
CA ARG A 231 6.80 -23.76 -13.55
C ARG A 231 7.64 -24.96 -13.16
N TYR A 232 8.96 -24.80 -13.03
CA TYR A 232 9.86 -25.88 -12.61
C TYR A 232 9.58 -26.31 -11.17
N TRP A 233 9.47 -25.35 -10.24
CA TRP A 233 9.18 -25.63 -8.84
C TRP A 233 7.81 -26.30 -8.66
N PHE A 234 6.76 -25.77 -9.29
CA PHE A 234 5.40 -26.31 -9.21
C PHE A 234 5.31 -27.76 -9.74
N ARG A 235 6.08 -28.12 -10.78
CA ARG A 235 6.16 -29.50 -11.27
C ARG A 235 6.75 -30.48 -10.25
N SER A 236 7.51 -29.99 -9.28
CA SER A 236 8.10 -30.82 -8.22
C SER A 236 7.12 -31.09 -7.07
N LEU A 237 6.04 -30.30 -6.95
CA LEU A 237 5.03 -30.41 -5.90
C LEU A 237 4.02 -31.52 -6.21
N SER A 238 3.36 -32.04 -5.17
CA SER A 238 2.25 -32.98 -5.33
C SER A 238 0.95 -32.26 -5.72
N THR A 239 0.05 -32.98 -6.39
CA THR A 239 -1.26 -32.43 -6.81
C THR A 239 -2.10 -31.96 -5.62
N GLU A 240 -1.97 -32.60 -4.45
CA GLU A 240 -2.63 -32.18 -3.21
C GLU A 240 -2.17 -30.78 -2.75
N THR A 241 -0.87 -30.51 -2.82
CA THR A 241 -0.32 -29.19 -2.45
C THR A 241 -0.74 -28.12 -3.45
N LEU A 242 -0.81 -28.47 -4.74
CA LEU A 242 -1.24 -27.55 -5.79
C LEU A 242 -2.74 -27.22 -5.73
N ASN A 243 -3.57 -28.15 -5.24
CA ASN A 243 -5.01 -27.99 -5.16
C ASN A 243 -5.53 -27.37 -3.85
N TYR A 244 -4.65 -26.78 -3.03
CA TYR A 244 -4.92 -26.13 -1.73
C TYR A 244 -6.39 -26.05 -1.29
N ALA A 245 -6.72 -26.69 -0.15
CA ALA A 245 -8.09 -26.73 0.36
C ALA A 245 -8.46 -25.47 1.17
N THR A 246 -7.47 -24.77 1.72
CA THR A 246 -7.68 -23.63 2.61
C THR A 246 -6.91 -22.39 2.17
N THR A 247 -7.39 -21.20 2.58
CA THR A 247 -6.68 -19.93 2.39
C THR A 247 -5.29 -19.93 3.03
N LYS A 248 -5.12 -20.65 4.14
CA LYS A 248 -3.84 -20.80 4.83
C LYS A 248 -2.81 -21.53 3.96
N ASP A 249 -3.24 -22.57 3.25
CA ASP A 249 -2.39 -23.33 2.34
C ASP A 249 -1.99 -22.47 1.13
N LEU A 250 -2.91 -21.64 0.61
CA LEU A 250 -2.62 -20.67 -0.44
C LEU A 250 -1.59 -19.64 0.00
N LEU A 251 -1.75 -19.05 1.20
CA LEU A 251 -0.80 -18.08 1.73
C LEU A 251 0.59 -18.68 1.95
N LYS A 252 0.66 -19.94 2.40
CA LYS A 252 1.92 -20.68 2.51
C LYS A 252 2.57 -20.88 1.14
N LEU A 253 1.80 -21.34 0.15
CA LEU A 253 2.27 -21.54 -1.22
C LEU A 253 2.78 -20.22 -1.84
N LEU A 254 2.07 -19.11 -1.61
CA LEU A 254 2.49 -17.77 -2.03
C LEU A 254 3.77 -17.32 -1.32
N GLY A 255 3.92 -17.58 -0.02
CA GLY A 255 5.13 -17.28 0.74
C GLY A 255 6.36 -18.04 0.22
N ASP A 256 6.18 -19.33 -0.09
CA ASP A 256 7.22 -20.18 -0.66
C ASP A 256 7.59 -19.73 -2.09
N ALA A 257 6.59 -19.42 -2.92
CA ALA A 257 6.78 -18.89 -4.27
C ALA A 257 7.53 -17.55 -4.25
N ASN A 258 7.18 -16.64 -3.32
CA ASN A 258 7.86 -15.37 -3.12
C ASN A 258 9.32 -15.55 -2.70
N THR A 259 9.58 -16.49 -1.78
CA THR A 259 10.94 -16.78 -1.30
C THR A 259 11.82 -17.30 -2.45
N LEU A 260 11.29 -18.21 -3.25
CA LEU A 260 11.99 -18.79 -4.40
C LEU A 260 12.23 -17.74 -5.49
N ALA A 261 11.17 -17.04 -5.91
CA ALA A 261 11.25 -15.98 -6.90
C ALA A 261 12.24 -14.89 -6.50
N SER A 262 12.16 -14.41 -5.25
CA SER A 262 13.09 -13.40 -4.73
C SER A 262 14.53 -13.90 -4.83
N LYS A 263 14.83 -15.12 -4.35
CA LYS A 263 16.19 -15.66 -4.36
C LYS A 263 16.75 -15.77 -5.78
N ASP A 264 15.97 -16.32 -6.71
CA ASP A 264 16.46 -16.61 -8.06
C ASP A 264 16.57 -15.35 -8.93
N ILE A 265 15.63 -14.40 -8.77
CA ILE A 265 15.65 -13.11 -9.47
C ILE A 265 16.77 -12.22 -8.92
N ILE A 266 16.99 -12.18 -7.60
CA ILE A 266 18.12 -11.46 -7.00
C ILE A 266 19.44 -12.00 -7.54
N ASN A 267 19.58 -13.32 -7.66
CA ASN A 267 20.83 -13.92 -8.13
C ASN A 267 21.07 -13.70 -9.63
N SER A 268 20.01 -13.70 -10.44
CA SER A 268 20.13 -13.60 -11.90
C SER A 268 20.16 -12.16 -12.39
N PHE A 269 19.36 -11.28 -11.78
CA PHE A 269 19.14 -9.91 -12.24
C PHE A 269 19.52 -8.84 -11.21
N GLY A 270 19.78 -9.22 -9.96
CA GLY A 270 20.01 -8.26 -8.87
C GLY A 270 18.76 -7.49 -8.45
N LEU A 271 17.56 -7.95 -8.83
CA LEU A 271 16.29 -7.26 -8.56
C LEU A 271 15.56 -7.84 -7.36
N LEU A 272 14.85 -6.99 -6.62
CA LEU A 272 13.90 -7.36 -5.59
C LEU A 272 12.50 -7.44 -6.21
N VAL A 273 11.84 -8.59 -6.08
CA VAL A 273 10.51 -8.83 -6.66
C VAL A 273 9.57 -9.38 -5.61
N SER A 274 8.32 -8.94 -5.64
CA SER A 274 7.22 -9.52 -4.86
C SER A 274 6.10 -9.98 -5.77
N ILE A 275 5.55 -11.16 -5.47
CA ILE A 275 4.39 -11.76 -6.11
C ILE A 275 3.16 -11.44 -5.29
N HIS A 276 2.11 -11.03 -5.99
CA HIS A 276 0.80 -10.66 -5.48
C HIS A 276 -0.30 -11.39 -6.28
N ARG A 277 -1.53 -11.34 -5.78
CA ARG A 277 -2.76 -11.82 -6.46
C ARG A 277 -2.62 -13.23 -7.05
N PHE A 278 -2.01 -14.14 -6.30
CA PHE A 278 -1.74 -15.50 -6.76
C PHE A 278 -2.99 -16.38 -6.61
N GLU A 279 -3.45 -16.96 -7.72
CA GLU A 279 -4.65 -17.79 -7.75
C GLU A 279 -4.47 -19.01 -8.68
N SER A 280 -5.12 -20.13 -8.34
CA SER A 280 -5.29 -21.26 -9.27
C SER A 280 -6.64 -21.19 -9.95
N SER A 281 -6.70 -21.44 -11.25
CA SER A 281 -7.97 -21.68 -11.93
C SER A 281 -8.64 -22.95 -11.39
N ASP A 282 -9.96 -22.90 -11.26
CA ASP A 282 -10.76 -24.06 -10.87
C ASP A 282 -10.66 -25.16 -11.93
N THR A 283 -10.05 -26.29 -11.58
CA THR A 283 -10.10 -27.52 -12.37
C THR A 283 -11.52 -28.07 -12.39
N GLU A 284 -11.87 -28.88 -13.40
CA GLU A 284 -13.21 -29.48 -13.47
C GLU A 284 -13.55 -30.29 -12.22
N LEU A 285 -12.54 -30.92 -11.61
CA LEU A 285 -12.69 -31.65 -10.35
C LEU A 285 -13.08 -30.73 -9.18
N LYS A 286 -12.47 -29.54 -9.05
CA LYS A 286 -12.86 -28.54 -8.04
C LYS A 286 -14.28 -28.02 -8.28
N LYS A 287 -14.67 -27.80 -9.55
CA LYS A 287 -16.04 -27.40 -9.89
C LYS A 287 -17.07 -28.46 -9.49
N VAL A 288 -16.78 -29.73 -9.76
CA VAL A 288 -17.63 -30.87 -9.36
C VAL A 288 -17.71 -30.97 -7.84
N GLN A 289 -16.60 -30.84 -7.13
CA GLN A 289 -16.57 -30.91 -5.66
C GLN A 289 -17.36 -29.76 -5.02
N ARG A 290 -17.19 -28.52 -5.51
CA ARG A 290 -17.98 -27.36 -5.05
C ARG A 290 -19.47 -27.57 -5.34
N ARG A 291 -19.83 -28.14 -6.51
CA ARG A 291 -21.21 -28.48 -6.84
C ARG A 291 -21.77 -29.55 -5.89
N LEU A 292 -20.99 -30.58 -5.56
CA LEU A 292 -21.41 -31.62 -4.61
C LEU A 292 -21.64 -31.05 -3.21
N GLN A 293 -20.75 -30.18 -2.72
CA GLN A 293 -20.90 -29.50 -1.43
C GLN A 293 -22.14 -28.59 -1.39
N LEU A 294 -22.38 -27.83 -2.46
CA LEU A 294 -23.61 -27.04 -2.59
C LEU A 294 -24.85 -27.94 -2.60
N THR A 295 -24.81 -29.07 -3.32
CA THR A 295 -25.93 -30.01 -3.39
C THR A 295 -26.20 -30.67 -2.04
N SER A 296 -25.16 -31.05 -1.29
CA SER A 296 -25.33 -31.62 0.06
C SER A 296 -25.87 -30.57 1.03
N GLY A 297 -25.37 -29.34 0.99
CA GLY A 297 -25.89 -28.25 1.82
C GLY A 297 -27.35 -27.91 1.49
N MET A 298 -27.74 -27.94 0.22
CA MET A 298 -29.14 -27.76 -0.19
C MET A 298 -30.05 -28.88 0.32
N LYS A 299 -29.58 -30.14 0.31
CA LYS A 299 -30.34 -31.28 0.88
C LYS A 299 -30.51 -31.15 2.39
N GLU A 300 -29.47 -30.78 3.11
CA GLU A 300 -29.55 -30.54 4.56
C GLU A 300 -30.53 -29.41 4.89
N LEU A 301 -30.57 -28.37 4.05
CA LEU A 301 -31.54 -27.28 4.19
C LEU A 301 -32.98 -27.71 3.89
N GLU A 302 -33.16 -28.57 2.88
CA GLU A 302 -34.47 -29.13 2.52
C GLU A 302 -35.00 -30.06 3.62
N GLU A 303 -34.15 -30.93 4.17
CA GLU A 303 -34.47 -31.77 5.33
C GLU A 303 -34.83 -30.93 6.58
N ALA A 304 -34.11 -29.82 6.79
CA ALA A 304 -34.44 -28.90 7.87
C ALA A 304 -35.78 -28.18 7.65
N ASP A 305 -36.10 -27.79 6.41
CA ASP A 305 -37.39 -27.17 6.08
C ASP A 305 -38.56 -28.17 6.23
N GLU A 306 -38.39 -29.42 5.79
CA GLU A 306 -39.40 -30.48 6.02
C GLU A 306 -39.67 -30.68 7.52
N GLN A 307 -38.63 -30.72 8.35
CA GLN A 307 -38.78 -30.81 9.81
C GLN A 307 -39.51 -29.60 10.41
N ILE A 308 -39.24 -28.40 9.90
CA ILE A 308 -39.93 -27.17 10.32
C ILE A 308 -41.41 -27.24 9.93
N GLN A 309 -41.73 -27.74 8.73
CA GLN A 309 -43.10 -27.89 8.25
C GLN A 309 -43.88 -28.93 9.06
N ASP A 310 -43.26 -30.06 9.39
CA ASP A 310 -43.88 -31.11 10.20
C ASP A 310 -44.12 -30.66 11.65
N ASP A 311 -43.17 -29.95 12.27
CA ASP A 311 -43.37 -29.33 13.58
C ASP A 311 -44.50 -28.28 13.55
N ALA A 312 -44.60 -27.49 12.48
CA ALA A 312 -45.69 -26.55 12.31
C ALA A 312 -47.07 -27.25 12.20
N ARG A 313 -47.14 -28.40 11.50
CA ARG A 313 -48.36 -29.22 11.40
C ARG A 313 -48.74 -29.82 12.76
N LEU A 314 -47.79 -30.41 13.49
CA LEU A 314 -48.04 -30.98 14.82
C LEU A 314 -48.58 -29.92 15.78
N ARG A 315 -48.01 -28.72 15.77
CA ARG A 315 -48.50 -27.59 16.59
C ARG A 315 -49.91 -27.15 16.21
N LEU A 316 -50.29 -27.23 14.93
CA LEU A 316 -51.65 -26.91 14.51
C LEU A 316 -52.65 -27.95 15.06
N ILE A 317 -52.30 -29.23 14.99
CA ILE A 317 -53.10 -30.33 15.55
C ILE A 317 -53.27 -30.17 17.07
N GLU A 318 -52.18 -29.89 17.79
CA GLU A 318 -52.24 -29.67 19.24
C GLU A 318 -53.15 -28.49 19.61
N ARG A 319 -53.09 -27.38 18.86
CA ARG A 319 -53.99 -26.23 19.08
C ARG A 319 -55.44 -26.58 18.83
N THR A 320 -55.73 -27.38 17.79
CA THR A 320 -57.10 -27.82 17.50
C THR A 320 -57.65 -28.72 18.61
N ILE A 321 -56.85 -29.67 19.11
CA ILE A 321 -57.26 -30.54 20.23
C ILE A 321 -57.53 -29.71 21.48
N SER A 322 -56.59 -28.84 21.88
CA SER A 322 -56.77 -27.93 23.02
C SER A 322 -58.00 -27.02 22.87
N SER A 323 -58.30 -26.54 21.67
CA SER A 323 -59.46 -25.69 21.40
C SER A 323 -60.77 -26.47 21.58
N ASN A 324 -60.84 -27.69 21.05
CA ASN A 324 -62.02 -28.55 21.16
C ASN A 324 -62.28 -28.95 22.62
N GLU A 325 -61.23 -29.22 23.41
CA GLU A 325 -61.35 -29.51 24.84
C GLU A 325 -61.89 -28.30 25.63
N MET A 326 -61.41 -27.08 25.34
CA MET A 326 -61.95 -25.87 25.96
C MET A 326 -63.40 -25.61 25.57
N GLU A 327 -63.76 -25.85 24.31
CA GLU A 327 -65.13 -25.66 23.83
C GLU A 327 -66.09 -26.65 24.49
N SER A 328 -65.70 -27.93 24.60
CA SER A 328 -66.48 -28.94 25.31
C SER A 328 -66.67 -28.59 26.80
N LEU A 329 -65.64 -28.11 27.49
CA LEU A 329 -65.74 -27.70 28.90
C LEU A 329 -66.63 -26.46 29.06
N ASN A 330 -66.57 -25.51 28.13
CA ASN A 330 -67.45 -24.33 28.13
C ASN A 330 -68.92 -24.73 27.93
N GLN A 331 -69.22 -25.63 26.99
CA GLN A 331 -70.58 -26.13 26.79
C GLN A 331 -71.11 -26.85 28.03
N GLU A 332 -70.28 -27.65 28.70
CA GLU A 332 -70.67 -28.31 29.95
C GLU A 332 -70.93 -27.28 31.07
N LEU A 333 -70.07 -26.26 31.20
CA LEU A 333 -70.27 -25.16 32.14
C LEU A 333 -71.57 -24.38 31.89
N GLU A 334 -71.89 -24.08 30.63
CA GLU A 334 -73.14 -23.42 30.26
C GLU A 334 -74.35 -24.28 30.63
N SER A 335 -74.29 -25.59 30.38
CA SER A 335 -75.35 -26.51 30.76
C SER A 335 -75.60 -26.54 32.27
N VAL A 336 -74.53 -26.54 33.07
CA VAL A 336 -74.60 -26.53 34.55
C VAL A 336 -75.11 -25.19 35.07
N ARG A 337 -74.70 -24.07 34.46
CA ARG A 337 -75.20 -22.73 34.81
C ARG A 337 -76.69 -22.59 34.53
N LYS A 338 -77.15 -23.08 33.38
CA LYS A 338 -78.57 -23.08 33.03
C LYS A 338 -79.39 -23.90 34.03
N GLN A 339 -78.90 -25.08 34.42
CA GLN A 339 -79.54 -25.90 35.45
C GLN A 339 -79.57 -25.21 36.83
N LEU A 340 -78.53 -24.45 37.19
CA LEU A 340 -78.50 -23.65 38.42
C LEU A 340 -79.53 -22.51 38.40
N ASP A 341 -79.67 -21.81 37.28
CA ASP A 341 -80.68 -20.76 37.10
C ASP A 341 -82.11 -21.34 37.21
N ASP A 342 -82.38 -22.45 36.53
CA ASP A 342 -83.68 -23.13 36.58
C ASP A 342 -84.03 -23.55 38.03
N LEU A 343 -83.06 -24.09 38.77
CA LEU A 343 -83.24 -24.50 40.17
C LEU A 343 -83.34 -23.34 41.15
N SER A 344 -82.84 -22.14 40.82
CA SER A 344 -82.96 -20.95 41.66
C SER A 344 -84.41 -20.49 41.82
N THR A 345 -85.27 -20.86 40.87
CA THR A 345 -86.70 -20.50 40.85
C THR A 345 -87.60 -21.52 41.59
N GLN A 346 -87.05 -22.65 42.03
CA GLN A 346 -87.81 -23.74 42.69
C GLN A 346 -87.44 -23.86 44.17
N ALA A 347 -88.43 -23.67 45.07
CA ALA A 347 -88.24 -23.85 46.51
C ALA A 347 -88.10 -25.34 46.89
N GLY A 348 -87.11 -25.69 47.71
CA GLY A 348 -86.91 -27.04 48.26
C GLY A 348 -85.74 -27.87 47.69
N ASN A 349 -84.99 -27.35 46.70
CA ASN A 349 -83.93 -28.08 45.99
C ASN A 349 -82.49 -27.75 46.47
N GLU A 350 -82.27 -27.39 47.74
CA GLU A 350 -80.98 -26.90 48.22
C GLU A 350 -79.82 -27.89 48.06
N LYS A 351 -80.07 -29.20 48.25
CA LYS A 351 -79.02 -30.22 48.12
C LYS A 351 -78.50 -30.32 46.68
N ARG A 352 -79.41 -30.33 45.70
CA ARG A 352 -79.07 -30.40 44.27
C ARG A 352 -78.39 -29.12 43.77
N LYS A 353 -78.78 -27.97 44.32
CA LYS A 353 -78.11 -26.69 44.07
C LYS A 353 -76.66 -26.71 44.53
N LYS A 354 -76.38 -27.19 45.75
CA LYS A 354 -74.99 -27.33 46.26
C LYS A 354 -74.14 -28.29 45.42
N GLU A 355 -74.71 -29.41 44.96
CA GLU A 355 -74.01 -30.35 44.08
C GLU A 355 -73.65 -29.73 42.72
N LEU A 356 -74.54 -28.93 42.13
CA LEU A 356 -74.28 -28.22 40.87
C LEU A 356 -73.31 -27.03 41.04
N GLU A 357 -73.36 -26.33 42.17
CA GLU A 357 -72.38 -25.29 42.51
C GLU A 357 -70.98 -25.89 42.65
N GLN A 358 -70.86 -27.05 43.31
CA GLN A 358 -69.60 -27.78 43.41
C GLN A 358 -69.11 -28.24 42.03
N ARG A 359 -70.00 -28.78 41.18
CA ARG A 359 -69.64 -29.16 39.81
C ARG A 359 -69.21 -27.97 38.95
N ASN A 360 -69.87 -26.82 39.09
CA ASN A 360 -69.52 -25.57 38.41
C ASN A 360 -68.13 -25.08 38.86
N SER A 361 -67.81 -25.17 40.16
CA SER A 361 -66.47 -24.86 40.67
C SER A 361 -65.40 -25.76 40.03
N VAL A 362 -65.61 -27.08 40.07
CA VAL A 362 -64.65 -28.05 39.50
C VAL A 362 -64.44 -27.84 38.00
N LEU A 363 -65.50 -27.55 37.24
CA LEU A 363 -65.38 -27.29 35.81
C LEU A 363 -64.68 -25.96 35.50
N ARG A 364 -64.89 -24.92 36.33
CA ARG A 364 -64.17 -23.64 36.22
C ARG A 364 -62.68 -23.83 36.50
N ASP A 365 -62.33 -24.55 37.55
CA ASP A 365 -60.93 -24.82 37.91
C ASP A 365 -60.23 -25.59 36.79
N LYS A 366 -60.89 -26.63 36.24
CA LYS A 366 -60.37 -27.36 35.08
C LYS A 366 -60.16 -26.49 33.85
N LEU A 367 -61.11 -25.58 33.55
CA LEU A 367 -60.97 -24.67 32.42
C LEU A 367 -59.85 -23.65 32.65
N PHE A 368 -59.70 -23.17 33.88
CA PHE A 368 -58.61 -22.29 34.28
C PHE A 368 -57.25 -22.96 34.10
N ASP A 369 -57.09 -24.20 34.59
CA ASP A 369 -55.87 -24.99 34.45
C ASP A 369 -55.51 -25.22 32.97
N LEU A 370 -56.50 -25.50 32.13
CA LEU A 370 -56.31 -25.74 30.70
C LEU A 370 -55.91 -24.44 29.97
N CYS A 371 -56.52 -23.31 30.33
CA CYS A 371 -56.13 -21.98 29.85
C CYS A 371 -54.69 -21.63 30.26
N GLU A 372 -54.30 -21.89 31.51
CA GLU A 372 -52.95 -21.60 32.00
C GLU A 372 -51.90 -22.48 31.32
N ALA A 373 -52.20 -23.78 31.14
CA ALA A 373 -51.35 -24.71 30.41
C ALA A 373 -51.15 -24.26 28.95
N ASN A 374 -52.23 -23.87 28.26
CA ASN A 374 -52.15 -23.34 26.89
C ASN A 374 -51.34 -22.03 26.81
N ARG A 375 -51.51 -21.12 27.79
CA ARG A 375 -50.74 -19.87 27.86
C ARG A 375 -49.24 -20.13 28.05
N LYS A 376 -48.87 -21.09 28.93
CA LYS A 376 -47.46 -21.50 29.13
C LYS A 376 -46.88 -22.13 27.88
N LYS A 377 -47.62 -23.02 27.20
CA LYS A 377 -47.21 -23.62 25.92
C LYS A 377 -46.99 -22.54 24.84
N ALA A 378 -47.90 -21.56 24.73
CA ALA A 378 -47.77 -20.46 23.78
C ALA A 378 -46.54 -19.58 24.06
N ALA A 379 -46.29 -19.22 25.33
CA ALA A 379 -45.13 -18.42 25.72
C ALA A 379 -43.79 -19.14 25.43
N ASN A 380 -43.71 -20.44 25.72
CA ASN A 380 -42.53 -21.25 25.40
C ASN A 380 -42.27 -21.33 23.89
N THR A 381 -43.34 -21.44 23.09
CA THR A 381 -43.25 -21.47 21.63
C THR A 381 -42.71 -20.15 21.07
N VAL A 382 -43.16 -19.01 21.59
CA VAL A 382 -42.67 -17.68 21.19
C VAL A 382 -41.19 -17.52 21.55
N LYS A 383 -40.80 -17.95 22.76
CA LYS A 383 -39.41 -17.91 23.20
C LYS A 383 -38.49 -18.74 22.31
N GLN A 384 -38.89 -19.95 21.94
CA GLN A 384 -38.12 -20.84 21.08
C GLN A 384 -37.94 -20.26 19.65
N LYS A 385 -38.99 -19.64 19.09
CA LYS A 385 -38.88 -18.96 17.78
C LYS A 385 -37.93 -17.75 17.84
N MET A 386 -37.94 -17.00 18.93
CA MET A 386 -37.04 -15.87 19.12
C MET A 386 -35.57 -16.32 19.21
N GLU A 387 -35.31 -17.43 19.91
CA GLU A 387 -33.97 -18.03 20.02
C GLU A 387 -33.44 -18.60 18.69
N LEU A 388 -34.32 -19.19 17.86
CA LEU A 388 -33.94 -19.68 16.52
C LEU A 388 -33.69 -18.54 15.53
N SER A 389 -34.44 -17.44 15.60
CA SER A 389 -34.24 -16.28 14.73
C SER A 389 -32.96 -15.50 15.05
N ILE A 390 -32.42 -15.63 16.26
CA ILE A 390 -31.13 -15.04 16.69
C ILE A 390 -29.94 -15.92 16.26
N LYS A 391 -30.17 -17.19 15.92
CA LYS A 391 -29.13 -18.15 15.52
C LYS A 391 -28.92 -18.30 14.02
N GLN A 392 -29.61 -17.52 13.18
CA GLN A 392 -29.18 -17.45 11.78
C GLN A 392 -27.74 -16.94 11.76
N PRO A 393 -26.80 -17.68 11.14
CA PRO A 393 -25.44 -17.23 11.04
C PRO A 393 -25.47 -15.99 10.16
N THR A 394 -25.29 -14.81 10.74
CA THR A 394 -24.82 -13.70 9.93
C THR A 394 -23.49 -14.16 9.37
N GLU A 395 -23.37 -14.18 8.04
CA GLU A 395 -22.10 -14.32 7.31
C GLU A 395 -21.10 -13.17 7.63
N GLU A 396 -21.36 -12.41 8.70
CA GLU A 396 -20.49 -11.38 9.25
C GLU A 396 -19.22 -11.95 9.89
N SER A 397 -19.15 -13.24 10.24
CA SER A 397 -17.91 -13.81 10.80
C SER A 397 -16.74 -13.81 9.81
N ASP A 398 -17.00 -13.98 8.51
CA ASP A 398 -15.94 -13.97 7.48
C ASP A 398 -15.70 -12.56 6.93
N PHE A 399 -16.74 -11.71 6.91
CA PHE A 399 -16.60 -10.31 6.51
C PHE A 399 -15.87 -9.47 7.57
N ASP A 400 -16.10 -9.70 8.87
CA ASP A 400 -15.39 -9.00 9.95
C ASP A 400 -13.91 -9.40 10.05
N ALA A 401 -13.56 -10.63 9.64
CA ALA A 401 -12.17 -11.04 9.50
C ALA A 401 -11.48 -10.24 8.36
N LEU A 402 -12.18 -10.07 7.22
CA LEU A 402 -11.73 -9.28 6.07
C LEU A 402 -11.62 -7.77 6.37
N VAL A 403 -12.57 -7.22 7.14
CA VAL A 403 -12.61 -5.80 7.53
C VAL A 403 -11.59 -5.50 8.65
N LYS A 404 -11.32 -6.45 9.56
CA LYS A 404 -10.26 -6.27 10.56
C LYS A 404 -8.87 -6.31 9.95
N GLU A 405 -8.61 -7.17 8.97
CA GLU A 405 -7.28 -7.28 8.34
C GLU A 405 -6.97 -6.08 7.41
N THR A 406 -7.99 -5.55 6.71
CA THR A 406 -7.87 -4.31 5.93
C THR A 406 -7.70 -3.08 6.82
N ASN A 407 -8.39 -2.99 7.96
CA ASN A 407 -8.21 -1.89 8.91
C ASN A 407 -6.90 -1.96 9.70
N THR A 408 -6.34 -3.15 10.01
CA THR A 408 -4.98 -3.25 10.58
C THR A 408 -3.89 -2.87 9.57
N SER A 409 -4.17 -2.97 8.26
CA SER A 409 -3.26 -2.49 7.20
C SER A 409 -3.35 -0.97 6.99
N LEU A 410 -4.48 -0.34 7.36
CA LEU A 410 -4.71 1.11 7.26
C LEU A 410 -4.44 1.88 8.59
N ALA A 411 -4.39 1.20 9.74
CA ALA A 411 -4.22 1.84 11.04
C ALA A 411 -2.78 2.31 11.36
N ASN A 412 -1.79 2.03 10.51
CA ASN A 412 -0.42 2.54 10.68
C ASN A 412 -0.13 3.83 9.89
N SER A 413 -1.13 4.46 9.26
CA SER A 413 -1.03 5.83 8.77
C SER A 413 -1.82 6.78 9.67
N LYS A 414 -1.18 7.26 10.75
CA LYS A 414 -1.52 8.56 11.34
C LYS A 414 -0.35 9.52 11.16
N SER A 415 -0.68 10.59 10.45
CA SER A 415 0.11 11.77 10.12
C SER A 415 0.61 12.54 11.35
N PRO A 416 1.31 13.66 11.11
CA PRO A 416 0.64 14.89 11.52
C PRO A 416 0.65 16.01 10.47
N SER A 417 -0.52 16.64 10.38
CA SER A 417 -0.79 18.07 10.16
C SER A 417 -0.28 18.75 8.88
N GLU A 418 -1.22 19.30 8.11
CA GLU A 418 -1.48 20.76 8.17
C GLU A 418 -2.86 21.15 7.61
N LEU A 419 -3.54 21.96 8.41
CA LEU A 419 -4.75 22.70 8.09
C LEU A 419 -4.39 23.87 7.18
N GLN A 420 -5.13 24.08 6.09
CA GLN A 420 -5.67 25.40 5.74
C GLN A 420 -6.73 25.34 4.63
N GLY A 421 -7.90 25.87 4.98
CA GLY A 421 -8.87 26.62 4.16
C GLY A 421 -9.13 26.22 2.71
N ASN A 422 -10.38 25.84 2.42
CA ASN A 422 -11.23 26.73 1.63
C ASN A 422 -12.72 26.36 1.68
N GLN A 423 -13.52 27.40 1.88
CA GLN A 423 -14.97 27.43 1.78
C GLN A 423 -15.45 27.18 0.35
N ARG A 424 -16.54 26.44 0.19
CA ARG A 424 -17.57 26.59 -0.87
C ARG A 424 -18.78 25.73 -0.47
N VAL A 425 -19.79 26.35 0.14
CA VAL A 425 -21.07 26.73 -0.49
C VAL A 425 -21.78 25.54 -1.14
N LEU A 426 -22.75 24.99 -0.39
CA LEU A 426 -23.82 24.13 -0.86
C LEU A 426 -24.76 24.92 -1.78
N PRO A 427 -25.39 24.25 -2.76
CA PRO A 427 -26.79 24.43 -3.02
C PRO A 427 -27.54 23.14 -2.65
N THR A 428 -28.48 23.32 -1.73
CA THR A 428 -29.69 22.51 -1.59
C THR A 428 -30.42 22.46 -2.91
N ASP A 429 -30.76 21.27 -3.37
CA ASP A 429 -31.99 21.09 -4.15
C ASP A 429 -32.64 19.76 -3.77
N ASP A 430 -33.91 19.91 -3.42
CA ASP A 430 -34.92 18.90 -3.18
C ASP A 430 -34.98 17.91 -4.33
N GLN A 431 -35.09 16.61 -4.04
CA GLN A 431 -36.09 15.74 -4.70
C GLN A 431 -36.56 14.64 -3.74
N VAL A 432 -37.81 14.80 -3.35
CA VAL A 432 -38.72 13.80 -2.79
C VAL A 432 -38.95 12.69 -3.82
N ILE A 433 -38.82 11.43 -3.42
CA ILE A 433 -39.56 10.33 -4.03
C ILE A 433 -40.10 9.43 -2.90
N ASP A 434 -41.41 9.50 -2.71
CA ASP A 434 -42.24 8.54 -1.97
C ASP A 434 -42.26 7.18 -2.69
N VAL A 435 -42.05 6.09 -1.94
CA VAL A 435 -42.89 4.87 -1.89
C VAL A 435 -42.82 4.28 -0.49
#